data_AF-A0A249K8M9-F1
#
_entry.id   AF-A0A249K8M9-F1
#
_cell.length_a   1.000
_cell.length_b   1.000
_cell.length_c   1.000
_cell.angle_alpha   90.00
_cell.angle_beta   90.00
_cell.angle_gamma   90.00
#
_symmetry.space_group_name_H-M   'P 1'
#
loop_
_entity.id
_entity.type
_entity.pdbx_description
1 polymer ?
#
loop_
_entity_poly.entity_id
_entity_poly.type
_entity_poly.pdbx_seq_one_letter_code
_entity_poly.pdbx_strand_id
1 'polypeptide(L)'
;MKKLLAVALTVALGSFVLTPVANALGTPKPQPVITWSWEDGADKGHRDFSEDDYDIASDMPSLQVTVTPAGTGRRVILETYDVYLQTWSEELATRTSAVGVALFQVSPYCTDEFGSAPAWCDHDKTYRIRVLKSGTQKTVSSKPFVVSFISSEEGTF
;
A
#
# COMPACT_ATOMS: atom_id res chain seq x y z
N MET A 1 -52.13 -62.45 -20.39
CA MET A 1 -50.77 -61.87 -20.37
C MET A 1 -50.68 -60.90 -21.56
N LYS A 2 -50.67 -59.59 -21.30
CA LYS A 2 -50.83 -58.53 -22.31
C LYS A 2 -49.47 -58.01 -22.76
N LYS A 3 -49.27 -58.00 -24.08
CA LYS A 3 -48.07 -57.53 -24.80
C LYS A 3 -47.90 -56.02 -24.58
N LEU A 4 -46.67 -55.58 -24.27
CA LEU A 4 -46.28 -54.18 -24.23
C LEU A 4 -45.44 -53.87 -25.47
N LEU A 5 -45.91 -52.90 -26.27
CA LEU A 5 -45.27 -52.36 -27.46
C LEU A 5 -43.97 -51.63 -27.09
N ALA A 6 -42.91 -51.88 -27.85
CA ALA A 6 -41.71 -51.05 -27.88
C ALA A 6 -41.91 -49.89 -28.87
N VAL A 7 -41.70 -48.66 -28.41
CA VAL A 7 -41.58 -47.48 -29.27
C VAL A 7 -40.11 -47.09 -29.29
N ALA A 8 -39.51 -47.13 -30.48
CA ALA A 8 -38.14 -46.70 -30.73
C ALA A 8 -38.11 -45.17 -30.91
N LEU A 9 -37.29 -44.49 -30.11
CA LEU A 9 -37.03 -43.05 -30.25
C LEU A 9 -35.60 -42.87 -30.75
N THR A 10 -35.47 -42.53 -32.04
CA THR A 10 -34.21 -42.15 -32.69
C THR A 10 -33.83 -40.73 -32.26
N VAL A 11 -32.77 -40.60 -31.45
CA VAL A 11 -32.15 -39.32 -31.12
C VAL A 11 -30.86 -39.18 -31.92
N ALA A 12 -30.81 -38.18 -32.80
CA ALA A 12 -29.66 -37.86 -33.62
C ALA A 12 -28.50 -37.35 -32.74
N LEU A 13 -27.32 -37.94 -32.88
CA LEU A 13 -26.07 -37.41 -32.33
C LEU A 13 -25.65 -36.18 -33.16
N GLY A 14 -25.92 -34.99 -32.64
CA GLY A 14 -25.26 -33.77 -33.07
C GLY A 14 -23.85 -33.71 -32.48
N SER A 15 -22.83 -33.80 -33.32
CA SER A 15 -21.43 -33.63 -32.92
C SER A 15 -21.17 -32.18 -32.52
N PHE A 16 -21.27 -31.88 -31.23
CA PHE A 16 -20.76 -30.62 -30.69
C PHE A 16 -19.24 -30.71 -30.63
N VAL A 17 -18.56 -30.01 -31.53
CA VAL A 17 -17.12 -29.75 -31.40
C VAL A 17 -16.95 -28.77 -30.24
N LEU A 18 -16.73 -29.31 -29.04
CA LEU A 18 -16.25 -28.55 -27.89
C LEU A 18 -14.82 -28.09 -28.22
N THR A 19 -14.67 -26.87 -28.74
CA THR A 19 -13.36 -26.20 -28.72
C THR A 19 -13.00 -25.97 -27.26
N PRO A 20 -11.93 -26.56 -26.70
CA PRO A 20 -11.48 -26.19 -25.37
C PRO A 20 -11.09 -24.71 -25.43
N VAL A 21 -11.79 -23.88 -24.67
CA VAL A 21 -11.32 -22.52 -24.38
C VAL A 21 -9.98 -22.73 -23.69
N ALA A 22 -8.90 -22.42 -24.39
CA ALA A 22 -7.57 -22.43 -23.82
C ALA A 22 -7.54 -21.35 -22.74
N ASN A 23 -7.96 -21.72 -21.53
CA ASN A 23 -7.60 -21.00 -20.32
C ASN A 23 -6.07 -21.14 -20.26
N ALA A 24 -5.36 -20.17 -20.81
CA ALA A 24 -3.98 -19.90 -20.42
C ALA A 24 -4.04 -19.49 -18.95
N LEU A 25 -4.20 -20.47 -18.07
CA LEU A 25 -4.08 -20.36 -16.63
C LEU A 25 -2.59 -20.13 -16.40
N GLY A 26 -2.16 -18.89 -16.61
CA GLY A 26 -0.84 -18.45 -16.21
C GLY A 26 -0.63 -18.85 -14.75
N THR A 27 0.56 -19.35 -14.44
CA THR A 27 0.90 -19.71 -13.06
C THR A 27 0.52 -18.55 -12.12
N PRO A 28 -0.19 -18.82 -11.01
CA PRO A 28 -0.57 -17.78 -10.07
C PRO A 28 0.67 -16.99 -9.65
N LYS A 29 0.71 -15.70 -9.98
CA LYS A 29 1.83 -14.85 -9.57
C LYS A 29 1.84 -14.80 -8.03
N PRO A 30 2.99 -15.04 -7.38
CA PRO A 30 3.07 -14.96 -5.92
C PRO A 30 2.57 -13.58 -5.47
N GLN A 31 1.75 -13.58 -4.42
CA GLN A 31 1.19 -12.34 -3.89
C GLN A 31 2.30 -11.50 -3.22
N PRO A 32 2.19 -10.16 -3.26
CA PRO A 32 3.13 -9.29 -2.55
C PRO A 32 3.09 -9.56 -1.05
N VAL A 33 4.26 -9.69 -0.44
CA VAL A 33 4.45 -9.48 1.00
C VAL A 33 5.09 -8.11 1.16
N ILE A 34 4.53 -7.30 2.06
CA ILE A 34 5.08 -5.99 2.40
C ILE A 34 5.70 -6.08 3.79
N THR A 35 6.91 -5.56 3.93
CA THR A 35 7.53 -5.28 5.22
C THR A 35 8.05 -3.85 5.18
N TRP A 36 8.16 -3.23 6.35
CA TRP A 36 8.70 -1.89 6.44
C TRP A 36 9.41 -1.68 7.77
N SER A 37 10.29 -0.69 7.85
CA SER A 37 11.01 -0.24 9.04
C SER A 37 11.49 1.20 8.84
N TRP A 38 11.85 1.88 9.92
CA TRP A 38 12.68 3.08 9.84
C TRP A 38 14.13 2.70 9.52
N GLU A 39 14.83 3.56 8.78
CA GLU A 39 16.23 3.34 8.41
C GLU A 39 17.18 3.27 9.62
N ASP A 40 16.83 3.93 10.71
CA ASP A 40 17.58 3.91 11.98
C ASP A 40 17.26 2.69 12.86
N GLY A 41 16.34 1.83 12.44
CA GLY A 41 15.95 0.61 13.17
C GLY A 41 14.95 0.83 14.30
N ALA A 42 14.34 2.01 14.41
CA ALA A 42 13.35 2.30 15.44
C ALA A 42 12.04 1.51 15.32
N ASP A 43 11.17 1.66 16.34
CA ASP A 43 9.89 0.97 16.43
C ASP A 43 8.95 1.30 15.25
N LYS A 44 8.18 0.29 14.84
CA LYS A 44 7.28 0.36 13.68
C LYS A 44 5.84 0.76 14.06
N GLY A 45 5.48 0.80 15.32
CA GLY A 45 4.13 1.18 15.75
C GLY A 45 3.99 2.68 15.94
N HIS A 46 5.02 3.28 16.53
CA HIS A 46 5.04 4.66 16.98
C HIS A 46 6.43 5.27 16.74
N ARG A 47 6.48 6.52 16.27
CA ARG A 47 7.73 7.27 16.09
C ARG A 47 7.54 8.73 16.46
N ASP A 48 8.49 9.28 17.20
CA ASP A 48 8.53 10.70 17.53
C ASP A 48 9.63 11.41 16.71
N PHE A 49 9.31 12.62 16.26
CA PHE A 49 10.24 13.54 15.62
C PHE A 49 10.13 14.92 16.28
N SER A 50 11.09 15.23 17.15
CA SER A 50 11.26 16.57 17.70
C SER A 50 12.01 17.45 16.71
N GLU A 51 11.58 18.69 16.51
CA GLU A 51 12.28 19.68 15.70
C GLU A 51 13.71 19.90 16.22
N ASP A 52 13.88 19.93 17.55
CA ASP A 52 15.19 20.10 18.22
C ASP A 52 16.21 18.99 17.90
N ASP A 53 15.76 17.82 17.41
CA ASP A 53 16.63 16.69 17.11
C ASP A 53 17.27 16.78 15.70
N TYR A 54 16.81 17.70 14.84
CA TYR A 54 17.22 17.76 13.43
C TYR A 54 17.56 19.19 13.00
N ASP A 55 18.75 19.39 12.42
CA ASP A 55 19.13 20.70 11.84
C ASP A 55 18.24 21.03 10.63
N ILE A 56 17.90 20.03 9.83
CA ILE A 56 16.98 20.11 8.69
C ILE A 56 16.13 18.84 8.55
N ALA A 57 14.91 18.97 8.00
CA ALA A 57 13.99 17.85 7.85
C ALA A 57 14.53 16.64 7.06
N SER A 58 15.50 16.86 6.16
CA SER A 58 16.11 15.76 5.39
C SER A 58 17.01 14.85 6.23
N ASP A 59 17.36 15.25 7.45
CA ASP A 59 18.15 14.45 8.39
C ASP A 59 17.30 13.41 9.12
N MET A 60 15.97 13.53 9.03
CA MET A 60 15.06 12.54 9.58
C MET A 60 15.22 11.19 8.86
N PRO A 61 15.23 10.06 9.61
CA PRO A 61 15.33 8.73 9.03
C PRO A 61 14.15 8.45 8.09
N SER A 62 14.44 7.86 6.92
CA SER A 62 13.39 7.50 5.99
C SER A 62 12.63 6.27 6.49
N LEU A 63 11.39 6.17 6.03
CA LEU A 63 10.60 4.96 6.11
C LEU A 63 10.97 4.05 4.93
N GLN A 64 11.61 2.91 5.22
CA GLN A 64 11.99 1.92 4.24
C GLN A 64 10.89 0.86 4.09
N VAL A 65 10.37 0.70 2.87
CA VAL A 65 9.38 -0.30 2.50
C VAL A 65 10.01 -1.34 1.58
N THR A 66 9.90 -2.61 1.94
CA THR A 66 10.36 -3.75 1.14
C THR A 66 9.17 -4.56 0.64
N VAL A 67 9.16 -4.84 -0.66
CA VAL A 67 8.10 -5.61 -1.31
C VAL A 67 8.67 -6.89 -1.93
N THR A 68 8.22 -8.03 -1.43
CA THR A 68 8.68 -9.35 -1.87
C THR A 68 7.56 -10.09 -2.63
N PRO A 69 7.87 -10.78 -3.74
CA PRO A 69 9.16 -10.80 -4.43
C PRO A 69 9.46 -9.46 -5.11
N ALA A 70 10.75 -9.11 -5.18
CA ALA A 70 11.22 -7.98 -5.96
C ALA A 70 10.77 -8.10 -7.42
N GLY A 71 10.57 -6.96 -8.08
CA GLY A 71 10.13 -6.92 -9.46
C GLY A 71 10.12 -5.49 -9.98
N THR A 72 9.62 -5.31 -11.20
CA THR A 72 9.61 -4.01 -11.86
C THR A 72 8.76 -2.98 -11.09
N GLY A 73 9.42 -2.00 -10.49
CA GLY A 73 8.89 -0.65 -10.19
C GLY A 73 7.47 -0.60 -9.63
N ARG A 74 7.18 -1.28 -8.52
CA ARG A 74 5.82 -1.29 -7.94
C ARG A 74 5.53 0.07 -7.31
N ARG A 75 4.36 0.64 -7.59
CA ARG A 75 3.93 1.89 -6.96
C ARG A 75 3.57 1.62 -5.51
N VAL A 76 4.23 2.33 -4.61
CA VAL A 76 4.00 2.32 -3.17
C VAL A 76 3.54 3.72 -2.79
N ILE A 77 2.53 3.80 -1.95
CA ILE A 77 1.91 5.04 -1.51
C ILE A 77 1.96 5.07 0.02
N LEU A 78 2.45 6.17 0.57
CA LEU A 78 2.24 6.53 1.96
C LEU A 78 0.95 7.34 2.02
N GLU A 79 -0.02 6.85 2.77
CA GLU A 79 -1.30 7.52 2.97
C GLU A 79 -1.40 8.05 4.39
N THR A 80 -1.95 9.26 4.52
CA THR A 80 -2.29 9.87 5.81
C THR A 80 -3.80 9.75 6.05
N TYR A 81 -4.20 9.61 7.31
CA TYR A 81 -5.60 9.53 7.71
C TYR A 81 -6.11 10.90 8.16
N ASP A 82 -7.14 11.38 7.48
CA ASP A 82 -7.91 12.55 7.91
C ASP A 82 -8.98 12.10 8.91
N VAL A 83 -8.82 12.51 10.17
CA VAL A 83 -9.73 12.16 11.27
C VAL A 83 -11.10 12.83 11.15
N TYR A 84 -11.19 14.00 10.53
CA TYR A 84 -12.44 14.75 10.38
C TYR A 84 -13.30 14.16 9.25
N LEU A 85 -12.67 13.87 8.11
CA LEU A 85 -13.33 13.27 6.96
C LEU A 85 -13.45 11.75 7.07
N GLN A 86 -12.71 11.13 8.00
CA GLN A 86 -12.57 9.68 8.15
C GLN A 86 -12.06 9.00 6.87
N THR A 87 -11.21 9.67 6.11
CA THR A 87 -10.69 9.19 4.82
C THR A 87 -9.18 9.08 4.82
N TRP A 88 -8.67 8.26 3.90
CA TRP A 88 -7.23 8.15 3.64
C TRP A 88 -6.90 8.92 2.36
N SER A 89 -5.90 9.78 2.43
CA SER A 89 -5.38 10.55 1.30
C SER A 89 -3.93 10.17 1.00
N GLU A 90 -3.50 10.35 -0.25
CA GLU A 90 -2.11 10.14 -0.66
C GLU A 90 -1.25 11.31 -0.16
N GLU A 91 -0.29 11.02 0.72
CA GLU A 91 0.72 11.98 1.18
C GLU A 91 1.91 11.98 0.21
N LEU A 92 2.45 10.78 -0.04
CA LEU A 92 3.60 10.56 -0.92
C LEU A 92 3.40 9.29 -1.73
N ALA A 93 3.92 9.27 -2.95
CA ALA A 93 4.00 8.08 -3.75
C ALA A 93 5.35 7.93 -4.42
N THR A 94 5.87 6.71 -4.42
CA THR A 94 7.13 6.36 -5.05
C THR A 94 7.03 4.98 -5.73
N ARG A 95 8.13 4.52 -6.30
CA ARG A 95 8.24 3.17 -6.86
C ARG A 95 9.37 2.41 -6.18
N THR A 96 9.17 1.11 -6.00
CA THR A 96 10.25 0.23 -5.55
C THR A 96 11.37 0.18 -6.58
N SER A 97 12.60 0.12 -6.12
CA SER A 97 13.79 -0.18 -6.92
C SER A 97 13.76 -1.62 -7.46
N ALA A 98 14.78 -1.99 -8.24
CA ALA A 98 14.94 -3.34 -8.78
C ALA A 98 15.02 -4.43 -7.69
N VAL A 99 15.48 -4.07 -6.48
CA VAL A 99 15.55 -4.98 -5.32
C VAL A 99 14.27 -4.98 -4.48
N GLY A 100 13.22 -4.26 -4.91
CA GLY A 100 11.92 -4.23 -4.22
C GLY A 100 11.84 -3.24 -3.06
N VAL A 101 12.78 -2.29 -2.96
CA VAL A 101 12.84 -1.30 -1.86
C VAL A 101 12.35 0.06 -2.31
N ALA A 102 11.51 0.70 -1.50
CA ALA A 102 11.06 2.09 -1.64
C ALA A 102 11.39 2.85 -0.34
N LEU A 103 11.82 4.11 -0.46
CA LEU A 103 12.07 4.99 0.67
C LEU A 103 11.07 6.14 0.65
N PHE A 104 10.54 6.49 1.81
CA PHE A 104 9.73 7.70 2.01
C PHE A 104 10.40 8.58 3.05
N GLN A 105 10.65 9.84 2.71
CA GLN A 105 10.91 10.87 3.72
C GLN A 105 9.57 11.42 4.18
N VAL A 106 9.24 11.22 5.45
CA VAL A 106 8.01 11.76 6.02
C VAL A 106 8.21 13.26 6.24
N SER A 107 7.29 14.08 5.75
CA SER A 107 7.36 15.53 5.93
C SER A 107 6.96 15.89 7.36
N PRO A 108 7.83 16.57 8.13
CA PRO A 108 7.45 17.10 9.44
C PRO A 108 6.67 18.41 9.31
N TYR A 109 6.50 18.93 8.09
CA TYR A 109 5.86 20.22 7.88
C TYR A 109 4.35 20.09 7.68
N CYS A 110 3.65 21.08 8.22
CA CYS A 110 2.22 21.29 8.03
C CYS A 110 1.99 22.59 7.28
N THR A 111 1.07 22.56 6.32
CA THR A 111 0.59 23.78 5.67
C THR A 111 -0.34 24.47 6.65
N ASP A 112 -0.04 25.70 7.04
CA ASP A 112 -0.97 26.48 7.82
C ASP A 112 -2.13 26.99 6.93
N GLU A 113 -3.27 27.28 7.54
CA GLU A 113 -4.47 27.70 6.80
C GLU A 113 -4.30 29.08 6.12
N PHE A 114 -3.22 29.80 6.43
CA PHE A 114 -2.96 31.17 5.97
C PHE A 114 -1.94 31.26 4.83
N GLY A 115 -1.37 30.13 4.37
CA GLY A 115 -0.42 30.11 3.26
C GLY A 115 0.94 30.74 3.61
N SER A 116 1.30 30.70 4.89
CA SER A 116 2.62 31.08 5.37
C SER A 116 3.64 30.01 5.02
N ALA A 117 4.92 30.27 5.34
CA ALA A 117 5.97 29.27 5.18
C ALA A 117 5.61 27.98 5.95
N PRO A 118 5.94 26.80 5.41
CA PRO A 118 5.68 25.52 6.08
C PRO A 118 6.36 25.51 7.46
N ALA A 119 5.58 25.24 8.51
CA ALA A 119 6.05 25.14 9.89
C ALA A 119 6.10 23.67 10.33
N TRP A 120 6.98 23.35 11.29
CA TRP A 120 7.03 22.02 11.90
C TRP A 120 5.68 21.72 12.58
N CYS A 121 5.13 20.53 12.33
CA CYS A 121 3.88 20.11 12.94
C CYS A 121 4.06 19.85 14.44
N ASP A 122 3.02 20.10 15.23
CA ASP A 122 2.97 19.91 16.68
C ASP A 122 1.96 18.82 17.10
N HIS A 123 1.65 17.91 16.19
CA HIS A 123 0.60 16.91 16.36
C HIS A 123 0.92 15.57 15.72
N ASP A 124 0.12 14.58 16.09
CA ASP A 124 0.20 13.22 15.57
C ASP A 124 -0.41 13.10 14.17
N LYS A 125 0.27 12.37 13.28
CA LYS A 125 -0.28 11.92 12.01
C LYS A 125 -0.36 10.40 11.99
N THR A 126 -1.51 9.88 11.56
CA THR A 126 -1.72 8.45 11.38
C THR A 126 -1.49 8.08 9.93
N TYR A 127 -0.57 7.15 9.69
CA TYR A 127 -0.17 6.71 8.37
C TYR A 127 -0.52 5.24 8.09
N ARG A 128 -0.57 4.89 6.81
CA ARG A 128 -0.46 3.50 6.34
C ARG A 128 0.26 3.45 5.01
N ILE A 129 0.86 2.30 4.71
CA ILE A 129 1.51 2.04 3.43
C ILE A 129 0.56 1.23 2.57
N ARG A 130 0.37 1.65 1.31
CA ARG A 130 -0.42 0.92 0.30
C ARG A 130 0.43 0.61 -0.92
N VAL A 131 0.56 -0.68 -1.24
CA VAL A 131 1.24 -1.16 -2.45
C VAL A 131 0.19 -1.49 -3.51
N LEU A 132 0.26 -0.82 -4.66
CA LEU A 132 -0.68 -1.03 -5.74
C LEU A 132 -0.47 -2.38 -6.43
N LYS A 133 -1.56 -2.93 -6.95
CA LYS A 133 -1.55 -4.15 -7.75
C LYS A 133 -0.61 -4.05 -8.96
N SER A 134 0.03 -5.16 -9.28
CA SER A 134 0.74 -5.38 -10.54
C SER A 134 0.15 -6.62 -11.24
N GLY A 135 -0.45 -6.44 -12.42
CA GLY A 135 -1.14 -7.52 -13.12
C GLY A 135 -2.28 -8.12 -12.31
N THR A 136 -2.21 -9.42 -12.02
CA THR A 136 -3.20 -10.19 -11.27
C THR A 136 -3.01 -10.18 -9.75
N GLN A 137 -2.00 -9.50 -9.23
CA GLN A 137 -1.76 -9.37 -7.79
C GLN A 137 -2.83 -8.49 -7.13
N LYS A 138 -3.13 -8.73 -5.85
CA LYS A 138 -4.00 -7.84 -5.07
C LYS A 138 -3.22 -6.62 -4.57
N THR A 139 -3.95 -5.53 -4.34
CA THR A 139 -3.45 -4.40 -3.53
C THR A 139 -3.21 -4.88 -2.11
N VAL A 140 -2.14 -4.43 -1.47
CA VAL A 140 -1.80 -4.76 -0.08
C VAL A 140 -1.60 -3.48 0.70
N SER A 141 -2.13 -3.43 1.93
CA SER A 141 -1.95 -2.31 2.85
C SER A 141 -1.34 -2.78 4.17
N SER A 142 -0.53 -1.94 4.80
CA SER A 142 -0.02 -2.18 6.15
C SER A 142 -1.10 -1.97 7.20
N LYS A 143 -0.81 -2.39 8.43
CA LYS A 143 -1.52 -1.83 9.59
C LYS A 143 -1.21 -0.32 9.69
N PRO A 144 -2.15 0.50 10.19
CA PRO A 144 -1.86 1.88 10.53
C PRO A 144 -0.75 2.00 11.58
N PHE A 145 -0.01 3.10 11.54
CA PHE A 145 1.01 3.47 12.52
C PHE A 145 0.98 4.98 12.74
N VAL A 146 1.50 5.44 13.87
CA VAL A 146 1.47 6.85 14.28
C VAL A 146 2.86 7.45 14.22
N VAL A 147 2.94 8.68 13.76
CA VAL A 147 4.13 9.52 13.85
C VAL A 147 3.74 10.81 14.55
N SER A 148 4.43 11.11 15.65
CA SER A 148 4.24 12.33 16.43
C SER A 148 5.31 13.35 16.04
N PHE A 149 4.88 14.57 15.74
CA PHE A 149 5.78 15.69 15.50
C PHE A 149 5.70 16.65 16.68
N ILE A 150 6.86 17.04 17.18
CA ILE A 150 6.99 17.96 18.33
C ILE A 150 7.76 19.16 17.83
N SER A 151 7.10 20.32 17.73
CA SER A 151 7.78 21.58 17.41
C SER A 151 8.61 22.05 18.58
N SER A 152 9.70 22.77 18.31
CA SER A 152 10.45 23.44 19.38
C SER A 152 9.53 24.44 20.09
N GLU A 153 9.50 24.43 21.43
CA GLU A 153 8.77 25.46 22.16
C GLU A 153 9.40 26.84 21.84
N GLU A 154 8.62 27.78 21.32
CA GLU A 154 9.03 29.19 21.32
C GLU A 154 9.18 29.59 22.80
N GLY A 155 10.44 29.67 23.25
CA GLY A 155 10.80 29.98 24.63
C GLY A 155 10.12 31.27 25.08
N THR A 156 9.02 31.13 25.82
CA THR A 156 8.40 32.23 26.56
C THR A 156 9.13 32.36 27.89
N PHE A 157 10.26 33.08 27.85
CA PHE A 157 10.90 33.64 29.05
C PHE A 157 10.34 35.02 29.36
#